data_AF-A0A8C8WA45-F1
#
_entry.id   AF-A0A8C8WA45-F1
#
_cell.length_a   1.000
_cell.length_b   1.000
_cell.length_c   1.000
_cell.angle_alpha   90.00
_cell.angle_beta   90.00
_cell.angle_gamma   90.00
#
_symmetry.space_group_name_H-M   'P 1'
#
loop_
_entity.id
_entity.type
_entity.pdbx_description
1 polymer ?
#
loop_
_entity_poly.entity_id
_entity_poly.type
_entity_poly.pdbx_seq_one_letter_code
_entity_poly.pdbx_strand_id
1 'polypeptide(L)'
;MTASMADPSRLLHNAISVTLSLFYTALLVFSALGNILALRLARQKGKKINSTGVYLVQLAASDLLFTLALPGRITYYPLDFSWPFGEGLCRLTAFILYVNTYGGVYLMTCVSVDRYLAVVRTHRCPQLRDAGRVRLVGVALWALASLQTGLSLQLTMPLMNMNGGTDPIIYFFASIRYRKWLLSFLKLRASASSSSPTQGKASSETRTINQAGGSVPLEENKV
;
A
#
# COMPACT_ATOMS: atom_id res chain seq x y z
N MET A 1 14.53 -8.13 -37.36
CA MET A 1 14.18 -9.01 -36.22
C MET A 1 14.85 -8.47 -34.97
N THR A 2 14.20 -7.54 -34.27
CA THR A 2 14.70 -6.98 -33.00
C THR A 2 13.70 -7.34 -31.92
N ALA A 3 13.78 -8.58 -31.41
CA ALA A 3 13.15 -8.95 -30.15
C ALA A 3 13.96 -8.30 -29.02
N SER A 4 13.76 -6.99 -28.86
CA SER A 4 14.36 -6.20 -27.80
C SER A 4 13.94 -6.77 -26.45
N MET A 5 14.93 -7.00 -25.59
CA MET A 5 14.79 -7.39 -24.19
C MET A 5 13.58 -6.73 -23.54
N ALA A 6 12.54 -7.53 -23.27
CA ALA A 6 11.45 -7.11 -22.41
C ALA A 6 11.97 -7.12 -20.97
N ASP A 7 12.12 -5.93 -20.41
CA ASP A 7 12.55 -5.71 -19.02
C ASP A 7 11.61 -6.48 -18.07
N PRO A 8 12.08 -7.46 -17.27
CA PRO A 8 11.20 -8.34 -16.48
C PRO A 8 10.30 -7.59 -15.49
N SER A 9 10.73 -6.40 -15.05
CA SER A 9 9.95 -5.47 -14.23
C SER A 9 8.70 -4.95 -14.94
N ARG A 10 8.80 -4.62 -16.23
CA ARG A 10 7.69 -4.12 -17.06
C ARG A 10 6.69 -5.22 -17.39
N LEU A 11 7.17 -6.44 -17.66
CA LEU A 11 6.28 -7.58 -17.89
C LEU A 11 5.46 -7.92 -16.65
N LEU A 12 6.08 -7.90 -15.47
CA LEU A 12 5.38 -8.10 -14.21
C LEU A 12 4.31 -7.02 -13.98
N HIS A 13 4.66 -5.75 -14.19
CA HIS A 13 3.72 -4.64 -14.05
C HIS A 13 2.50 -4.78 -14.98
N ASN A 14 2.75 -5.10 -16.25
CA ASN A 14 1.69 -5.27 -17.24
C ASN A 14 0.80 -6.48 -16.90
N ALA A 15 1.38 -7.60 -16.48
CA ALA A 15 0.63 -8.78 -16.07
C ALA A 15 -0.25 -8.50 -14.85
N ILE A 16 0.25 -7.75 -13.86
CA ILE A 16 -0.52 -7.33 -12.68
C ILE A 16 -1.69 -6.43 -13.09
N SER A 17 -1.45 -5.38 -13.88
CA SER A 17 -2.51 -4.46 -14.31
C SER A 17 -3.61 -5.15 -15.13
N VAL A 18 -3.24 -6.07 -16.02
CA VAL A 18 -4.20 -6.87 -16.80
C VAL A 18 -5.00 -7.79 -15.89
N THR A 19 -4.34 -8.49 -14.96
CA THR A 19 -5.00 -9.39 -14.02
C THR A 19 -5.99 -8.64 -13.12
N LEU A 20 -5.59 -7.47 -12.59
CA LEU A 20 -6.45 -6.61 -11.78
C LEU A 20 -7.65 -6.10 -12.58
N SER A 21 -7.43 -5.68 -13.82
CA SER A 21 -8.51 -5.19 -14.71
C SER A 21 -9.55 -6.28 -14.99
N LEU A 22 -9.10 -7.50 -15.31
CA LEU A 22 -9.99 -8.65 -15.51
C LEU A 22 -10.76 -9.00 -14.24
N PHE A 23 -10.07 -9.02 -13.09
CA PHE A 23 -10.68 -9.30 -11.80
C PHE A 23 -11.76 -8.26 -11.43
N TYR A 24 -11.46 -6.97 -11.55
CA TYR A 24 -12.44 -5.91 -11.27
C TYR A 24 -13.62 -5.91 -12.23
N THR A 25 -13.40 -6.27 -13.50
CA THR A 25 -14.49 -6.43 -14.48
C THR A 25 -15.40 -7.60 -14.13
N ALA A 26 -14.84 -8.74 -13.73
CA ALA A 26 -15.62 -9.88 -13.26
C ALA A 26 -16.43 -9.51 -12.01
N LEU A 27 -15.80 -8.85 -11.02
CA LEU A 27 -16.48 -8.34 -9.83
C LEU A 27 -17.65 -7.42 -10.18
N LEU A 28 -17.47 -6.52 -11.15
CA LEU A 28 -18.54 -5.62 -11.60
C LEU A 28 -19.75 -6.41 -12.10
N VAL A 29 -19.54 -7.41 -12.95
CA VAL A 29 -20.62 -8.23 -13.53
C VAL A 29 -21.34 -9.03 -12.44
N PHE A 30 -20.59 -9.76 -11.61
CA PHE A 30 -21.18 -10.58 -10.56
C PHE A 30 -21.87 -9.74 -9.48
N SER A 31 -21.26 -8.63 -9.07
CA SER A 31 -21.84 -7.71 -8.09
C SER A 31 -23.12 -7.07 -8.61
N ALA A 32 -23.12 -6.55 -9.85
CA ALA A 32 -24.31 -5.95 -10.44
C ALA A 32 -25.45 -6.97 -10.54
N LEU A 33 -25.21 -8.13 -11.16
CA LEU A 33 -26.24 -9.15 -11.34
C LEU A 33 -26.76 -9.69 -10.01
N GLY A 34 -25.86 -10.02 -9.08
CA GLY A 34 -26.19 -10.58 -7.77
C GLY A 34 -26.98 -9.60 -6.92
N ASN A 35 -26.53 -8.36 -6.80
CA ASN A 35 -27.19 -7.36 -5.95
C ASN A 35 -28.50 -6.84 -6.53
N ILE A 36 -28.61 -6.69 -7.85
CA ILE A 36 -29.89 -6.37 -8.50
C ILE A 36 -30.88 -7.51 -8.28
N LEU A 37 -30.46 -8.77 -8.44
CA LEU A 37 -31.33 -9.92 -8.18
C LEU A 37 -31.75 -9.99 -6.71
N ALA A 38 -30.83 -9.79 -5.77
CA ALA A 38 -31.12 -9.75 -4.34
C ALA A 38 -32.15 -8.66 -4.00
N LEU A 39 -32.01 -7.45 -4.55
CA LEU A 39 -32.99 -6.37 -4.40
C LEU A 39 -34.35 -6.72 -5.01
N ARG A 40 -34.38 -7.36 -6.19
CA ARG A 40 -35.64 -7.80 -6.81
C ARG A 40 -36.35 -8.84 -5.96
N LEU A 41 -35.63 -9.86 -5.48
CA LEU A 41 -36.20 -10.90 -4.62
C LEU A 41 -36.65 -10.34 -3.26
N ALA A 42 -35.89 -9.42 -2.69
CA ALA A 42 -36.26 -8.74 -1.45
C ALA A 42 -37.55 -7.90 -1.60
N ARG A 43 -37.72 -7.23 -2.75
CA ARG A 43 -38.97 -6.50 -3.09
C ARG A 43 -40.14 -7.44 -3.34
N GLN A 44 -39.91 -8.57 -4.02
CA GLN A 44 -40.95 -9.55 -4.34
C GLN A 44 -41.50 -10.28 -3.12
N LYS A 45 -40.69 -10.49 -2.06
CA LYS A 45 -41.16 -11.04 -0.77
C LYS A 45 -42.02 -10.04 0.05
N GLY A 46 -42.51 -8.97 -0.57
CA GLY A 46 -43.12 -7.79 0.04
C GLY A 46 -44.42 -7.97 0.84
N LYS A 47 -44.36 -8.58 2.03
CA LYS A 47 -45.45 -8.48 3.02
C LYS A 47 -45.08 -7.98 4.42
N LYS A 48 -43.80 -7.79 4.73
CA LYS A 48 -43.26 -6.94 5.83
C LYS A 48 -41.75 -7.01 5.74
N ILE A 49 -41.05 -5.88 5.69
CA ILE A 49 -39.58 -5.88 5.71
C ILE A 49 -39.14 -6.24 7.12
N ASN A 50 -38.80 -7.50 7.34
CA ASN A 50 -38.19 -7.96 8.58
C ASN A 50 -36.75 -7.44 8.69
N SER A 51 -36.13 -7.56 9.87
CA SER A 51 -34.75 -7.12 10.12
C SER A 51 -33.75 -7.67 9.09
N THR A 52 -33.92 -8.94 8.68
CA THR A 52 -33.11 -9.57 7.62
C THR A 52 -33.23 -8.86 6.27
N GLY A 53 -34.43 -8.39 5.90
CA GLY A 53 -34.63 -7.63 4.67
C GLY A 53 -33.92 -6.28 4.70
N VAL A 54 -33.85 -5.63 5.87
CA VAL A 54 -33.11 -4.37 6.03
C VAL A 54 -31.60 -4.60 5.84
N TYR A 55 -31.04 -5.68 6.40
CA TYR A 55 -29.63 -6.04 6.19
C TYR A 55 -29.33 -6.32 4.71
N LEU A 56 -30.22 -7.04 4.02
CA LEU A 56 -30.07 -7.29 2.58
C LEU A 56 -30.08 -6.01 1.75
N VAL A 57 -30.93 -5.04 2.10
CA VAL A 57 -30.97 -3.74 1.42
C VAL A 57 -29.70 -2.94 1.68
N GLN A 58 -29.20 -2.91 2.92
CA GLN A 58 -27.95 -2.21 3.24
C GLN A 58 -26.74 -2.85 2.54
N LEU A 59 -26.68 -4.18 2.48
CA LEU A 59 -25.66 -4.92 1.77
C LEU A 59 -25.69 -4.59 0.27
N ALA A 60 -26.86 -4.71 -0.36
CA ALA A 60 -27.03 -4.41 -1.78
C ALA A 60 -26.72 -2.95 -2.12
N ALA A 61 -27.10 -2.00 -1.25
CA ALA A 61 -26.73 -0.60 -1.41
C ALA A 61 -25.21 -0.39 -1.37
N SER A 62 -24.52 -1.07 -0.44
CA SER A 62 -23.06 -1.02 -0.35
C SER A 62 -22.40 -1.52 -1.63
N ASP A 63 -22.79 -2.70 -2.09
CA ASP A 63 -22.17 -3.32 -3.26
C ASP A 63 -22.48 -2.56 -4.55
N LEU A 64 -23.67 -1.97 -4.68
CA LEU A 64 -23.99 -1.10 -5.81
C LEU A 64 -23.12 0.18 -5.81
N LEU A 65 -22.89 0.79 -4.65
CA LEU A 65 -21.94 1.91 -4.53
C LEU A 65 -20.53 1.49 -4.94
N PHE A 66 -20.05 0.32 -4.49
CA PHE A 66 -18.76 -0.22 -4.93
C PHE A 66 -18.72 -0.45 -6.46
N THR A 67 -19.79 -0.99 -7.02
CA THR A 67 -19.93 -1.25 -8.45
C THR A 67 -19.84 0.04 -9.27
N LEU A 68 -20.35 1.17 -8.75
CA LEU A 68 -20.20 2.48 -9.38
C LEU A 68 -18.76 3.01 -9.37
N ALA A 69 -17.94 2.61 -8.40
CA ALA A 69 -16.54 3.01 -8.29
C ALA A 69 -15.56 2.13 -9.10
N LEU A 70 -15.97 0.90 -9.45
CA LEU A 70 -15.16 -0.05 -10.21
C LEU A 70 -14.71 0.46 -11.61
N PRO A 71 -15.56 1.10 -12.43
CA PRO A 71 -15.16 1.60 -13.74
C PRO A 71 -13.97 2.55 -13.68
N GLY A 72 -13.96 3.45 -12.69
CA GLY A 72 -12.85 4.37 -12.46
C GLY A 72 -11.52 3.64 -12.16
N ARG A 73 -11.58 2.54 -11.41
CA ARG A 73 -10.39 1.70 -11.13
C ARG A 73 -9.93 0.94 -12.36
N ILE A 74 -10.86 0.36 -13.12
CA ILE A 74 -10.57 -0.40 -14.35
C ILE A 74 -9.84 0.48 -15.36
N THR A 75 -10.19 1.76 -15.45
CA THR A 75 -9.49 2.71 -16.33
C THR A 75 -8.17 3.22 -15.76
N TYR A 76 -7.99 3.23 -14.44
CA TYR A 76 -6.82 3.82 -13.78
C TYR A 76 -5.55 2.98 -13.89
N TYR A 77 -5.65 1.65 -13.73
CA TYR A 77 -4.51 0.73 -13.81
C TYR A 77 -3.86 0.61 -15.21
N PRO A 78 -4.61 0.49 -16.32
CA PRO A 78 -4.03 0.39 -17.65
C PRO A 78 -3.51 1.73 -18.20
N LEU A 79 -3.87 2.86 -17.59
CA LEU A 79 -3.49 4.19 -18.04
C LEU A 79 -2.30 4.76 -17.25
N ASP A 80 -1.38 3.91 -16.79
CA ASP A 80 -0.19 4.30 -16.00
C ASP A 80 -0.50 5.22 -14.82
N PHE A 81 -1.55 4.92 -14.05
CA PHE A 81 -2.00 5.72 -12.91
C PHE A 81 -2.46 7.15 -13.28
N SER A 82 -2.72 7.41 -14.57
CA SER A 82 -3.30 8.68 -15.02
C SER A 82 -4.84 8.62 -14.96
N TRP A 83 -5.45 9.63 -14.33
CA TRP A 83 -6.89 9.71 -14.15
C TRP A 83 -7.51 10.74 -15.13
N PRO A 84 -8.27 10.31 -16.15
CA PRO A 84 -8.75 11.21 -17.19
C PRO A 84 -10.08 11.91 -16.86
N PHE A 85 -10.83 11.44 -15.86
CA PHE A 85 -12.18 11.95 -15.55
C PHE A 85 -12.20 13.19 -14.66
N GLY A 86 -11.04 13.83 -14.46
CA GLY A 86 -10.88 15.00 -13.61
C GLY A 86 -10.89 14.71 -12.10
N GLU A 87 -10.47 15.70 -11.32
CA GLU A 87 -10.19 15.53 -9.90
C GLU A 87 -11.44 15.24 -9.05
N GLY A 88 -12.60 15.82 -9.41
CA GLY A 88 -13.85 15.59 -8.69
C GLY A 88 -14.28 14.12 -8.70
N LEU A 89 -14.21 13.46 -9.86
CA LEU A 89 -14.55 12.04 -9.98
C LEU A 89 -13.48 11.13 -9.36
N CYS A 90 -12.21 11.54 -9.35
CA CYS A 90 -11.16 10.83 -8.63
C CYS A 90 -11.45 10.81 -7.13
N ARG A 91 -11.74 11.97 -6.55
CA ARG A 91 -12.10 12.13 -5.14
C ARG A 91 -13.38 11.37 -4.80
N LEU A 92 -14.40 11.44 -5.65
CA LEU A 92 -15.66 10.72 -5.47
C LEU A 92 -15.44 9.19 -5.50
N THR A 93 -14.67 8.69 -6.46
CA THR A 93 -14.36 7.25 -6.58
C THR A 93 -13.59 6.75 -5.36
N ALA A 94 -12.58 7.50 -4.92
CA ALA A 94 -11.85 7.19 -3.70
C ALA A 94 -12.77 7.20 -2.47
N PHE A 95 -13.59 8.24 -2.32
CA PHE A 95 -14.55 8.36 -1.23
C PHE A 95 -15.52 7.18 -1.19
N ILE A 96 -16.12 6.81 -2.32
CA ILE A 96 -17.04 5.67 -2.42
C ILE A 96 -16.35 4.36 -2.00
N LEU A 97 -15.11 4.12 -2.43
CA LEU A 97 -14.35 2.91 -2.06
C LEU A 97 -14.07 2.85 -0.56
N TYR A 98 -13.64 3.95 0.04
CA TYR A 98 -13.38 4.01 1.48
C TYR A 98 -14.66 3.85 2.28
N VAL A 99 -15.73 4.58 1.94
CA VAL A 99 -17.03 4.45 2.62
C VAL A 99 -17.57 3.03 2.48
N ASN A 100 -17.47 2.40 1.30
CA ASN A 100 -17.89 1.02 1.12
C ASN A 100 -17.07 0.04 1.98
N THR A 101 -15.74 0.23 2.05
CA THR A 101 -14.88 -0.62 2.88
C THR A 101 -15.23 -0.52 4.36
N TYR A 102 -15.33 0.71 4.89
CA TYR A 102 -15.70 0.93 6.29
C TYR A 102 -17.15 0.52 6.59
N GLY A 103 -18.08 0.85 5.68
CA GLY A 103 -19.49 0.46 5.77
C GLY A 103 -19.65 -1.06 5.78
N GLY A 104 -18.90 -1.78 4.97
CA GLY A 104 -18.86 -3.24 4.96
C GLY A 104 -18.39 -3.83 6.28
N VAL A 105 -17.30 -3.30 6.87
CA VAL A 105 -16.82 -3.71 8.19
C VAL A 105 -17.91 -3.51 9.24
N TYR A 106 -18.53 -2.33 9.30
CA TYR A 106 -19.60 -2.04 10.24
C TYR A 106 -20.83 -2.94 10.05
N LEU A 107 -21.22 -3.20 8.80
CA LEU A 107 -22.33 -4.09 8.48
C LEU A 107 -22.05 -5.52 8.96
N MET A 108 -20.84 -6.04 8.72
CA MET A 108 -20.43 -7.38 9.17
C MET A 108 -20.39 -7.46 10.70
N THR A 109 -19.93 -6.41 11.39
CA THR A 109 -20.00 -6.32 12.85
C THR A 109 -21.45 -6.40 13.33
N CYS A 110 -22.36 -5.63 12.72
CA CYS A 110 -23.77 -5.64 13.11
C CYS A 110 -24.46 -6.98 12.85
N VAL A 111 -24.18 -7.62 11.71
CA VAL A 111 -24.70 -8.97 11.42
C VAL A 111 -24.18 -9.96 12.47
N SER A 112 -22.88 -9.89 12.81
CA SER A 112 -22.27 -10.77 13.82
C SER A 112 -22.91 -10.57 15.21
N VAL A 113 -23.13 -9.32 15.62
CA VAL A 113 -23.80 -8.98 16.88
C VAL A 113 -25.26 -9.45 16.87
N ASP A 114 -25.98 -9.27 15.77
CA ASP A 114 -27.37 -9.75 15.63
C ASP A 114 -27.44 -11.28 15.73
N ARG A 115 -26.51 -12.00 15.09
CA ARG A 115 -26.42 -13.47 15.20
C ARG A 115 -26.06 -13.91 16.61
N TYR A 116 -25.11 -13.25 17.26
CA TYR A 116 -24.74 -13.51 18.65
C TYR A 116 -25.92 -13.31 19.59
N LEU A 117 -26.64 -12.19 19.46
CA LEU A 117 -27.84 -11.90 20.25
C LEU A 117 -28.96 -12.90 19.98
N ALA A 118 -29.13 -13.38 18.74
CA ALA A 118 -30.13 -14.39 18.42
C ALA A 118 -29.85 -15.74 19.11
N VAL A 119 -28.58 -16.11 19.28
CA VAL A 119 -28.17 -17.35 19.96
C VAL A 119 -28.25 -17.19 21.48
N VAL A 120 -27.71 -16.10 22.03
CA VAL A 120 -27.61 -15.89 23.49
C VAL A 120 -28.94 -15.44 24.10
N ARG A 121 -29.68 -14.57 23.41
CA ARG A 121 -30.98 -14.06 23.86
C ARG A 121 -32.10 -14.69 23.05
N THR A 122 -32.29 -15.99 23.26
CA THR A 122 -33.46 -16.71 22.76
C THR A 122 -34.74 -16.09 23.35
N HIS A 123 -35.61 -15.58 22.47
CA HIS A 123 -37.01 -15.20 22.72
C HIS A 123 -37.40 -13.93 23.51
N ARG A 124 -36.51 -13.21 24.22
CA ARG A 124 -36.98 -12.14 25.15
C ARG A 124 -37.24 -10.74 24.57
N CYS A 125 -36.73 -10.37 23.39
CA CYS A 125 -36.87 -9.00 22.88
C CYS A 125 -37.03 -8.89 21.35
N PRO A 126 -38.23 -9.12 20.78
CA PRO A 126 -38.49 -8.84 19.35
C PRO A 126 -38.29 -7.35 18.99
N GLN A 127 -38.38 -6.43 19.96
CA GLN A 127 -38.20 -4.98 19.80
C GLN A 127 -36.76 -4.57 19.44
N LEU A 128 -35.74 -5.33 19.84
CA LEU A 128 -34.34 -5.08 19.45
C LEU A 128 -34.07 -5.44 17.99
N ARG A 129 -34.88 -6.34 17.42
CA ARG A 129 -34.87 -6.73 16.01
C ARG A 129 -35.93 -5.98 15.20
N ASP A 130 -36.48 -4.91 15.74
CA ASP A 130 -37.42 -4.08 15.01
C ASP A 130 -36.76 -3.46 13.77
N ALA A 131 -37.45 -3.53 12.64
CA ALA A 131 -36.92 -3.08 11.36
C ALA A 131 -36.62 -1.57 11.35
N GLY A 132 -37.33 -0.79 12.16
CA GLY A 132 -37.08 0.64 12.35
C GLY A 132 -35.73 0.91 13.01
N ARG A 133 -35.42 0.20 14.10
CA ARG A 133 -34.13 0.35 14.81
C ARG A 133 -32.95 -0.11 13.96
N VAL A 134 -33.07 -1.24 13.27
CA VAL A 134 -32.00 -1.74 12.37
C VAL A 134 -31.75 -0.77 11.22
N ARG A 135 -32.80 -0.10 10.71
CA ARG A 135 -32.66 0.94 9.70
C ARG A 135 -31.95 2.18 10.26
N LEU A 136 -32.31 2.63 11.45
CA LEU A 136 -31.67 3.77 12.11
C LEU A 136 -30.19 3.49 12.38
N VAL A 137 -29.86 2.31 12.93
CA VAL A 137 -28.47 1.87 13.13
C VAL A 137 -27.73 1.85 11.80
N GLY A 138 -28.33 1.32 10.74
CA GLY A 138 -27.76 1.34 9.40
C GLY A 138 -27.41 2.75 8.92
N VAL A 139 -28.39 3.66 8.96
CA VAL A 139 -28.18 5.06 8.56
C VAL A 139 -27.09 5.72 9.39
N ALA A 140 -27.05 5.46 10.71
CA ALA A 140 -26.00 5.96 11.58
C ALA A 140 -24.62 5.42 11.19
N LEU A 141 -24.49 4.13 10.84
CA LEU A 141 -23.22 3.55 10.40
C LEU A 141 -22.76 4.11 9.06
N TRP A 142 -23.68 4.34 8.13
CA TRP A 142 -23.38 5.01 6.86
C TRP A 142 -22.91 6.45 7.08
N ALA A 143 -23.55 7.19 7.99
CA ALA A 143 -23.14 8.53 8.36
C ALA A 143 -21.76 8.53 9.02
N LEU A 144 -21.50 7.60 9.95
CA LEU A 144 -20.20 7.44 10.61
C LEU A 144 -19.10 7.08 9.60
N ALA A 145 -19.34 6.13 8.71
CA ALA A 145 -18.39 5.75 7.65
C ALA A 145 -18.08 6.93 6.72
N SER A 146 -19.10 7.70 6.35
CA SER A 146 -18.96 8.89 5.51
C SER A 146 -18.18 10.00 6.21
N LEU A 147 -18.47 10.25 7.49
CA LEU A 147 -17.78 11.26 8.30
C LEU A 147 -16.31 10.87 8.51
N GLN A 148 -16.04 9.63 8.88
CA GLN A 148 -14.69 9.08 9.07
C GLN A 148 -13.88 9.15 7.77
N THR A 149 -14.49 8.78 6.65
CA THR A 149 -13.83 8.84 5.34
C THR A 149 -13.57 10.28 4.92
N GLY A 150 -14.53 11.18 5.12
CA GLY A 150 -14.38 12.60 4.83
C GLY A 150 -13.21 13.21 5.61
N LEU A 151 -13.14 12.93 6.92
CA LEU A 151 -12.02 13.35 7.76
C LEU A 151 -10.69 12.77 7.28
N SER A 152 -10.65 11.48 6.95
CA SER A 152 -9.44 10.82 6.44
C SER A 152 -8.96 11.42 5.12
N LEU A 153 -9.88 11.78 4.21
CA LEU A 153 -9.55 12.41 2.94
C LEU A 153 -8.99 13.82 3.15
N GLN A 154 -9.58 14.59 4.07
CA GLN A 154 -9.11 15.91 4.46
C GLN A 154 -7.74 15.88 5.14
N LEU A 155 -7.41 14.80 5.87
CA LEU A 155 -6.09 14.59 6.47
C LEU A 155 -5.08 14.09 5.45
N THR A 156 -5.49 13.27 4.48
CA THR A 156 -4.56 12.68 3.50
C THR A 156 -4.02 13.73 2.53
N MET A 157 -4.82 14.74 2.15
CA MET A 157 -4.38 15.84 1.27
C MET A 157 -3.16 16.64 1.82
N PRO A 158 -3.21 17.20 3.05
CA PRO A 158 -2.05 17.87 3.63
C PRO A 158 -0.93 16.88 3.93
N LEU A 159 -1.23 15.63 4.28
CA LEU A 159 -0.22 14.61 4.59
C LEU A 159 0.56 14.19 3.33
N MET A 160 -0.09 14.02 2.18
CA MET A 160 0.58 13.78 0.89
C MET A 160 1.48 14.96 0.49
N ASN A 161 1.03 16.20 0.75
CA ASN A 161 1.84 17.40 0.52
C ASN A 161 3.04 17.47 1.49
N MET A 162 2.85 17.08 2.75
CA MET A 162 3.93 16.97 3.74
C MET A 162 4.89 15.83 3.43
N ASN A 163 4.41 14.73 2.83
CA ASN A 163 5.22 13.55 2.50
C ASN A 163 6.36 13.91 1.54
N GLY A 164 6.07 14.73 0.53
CA GLY A 164 7.09 15.27 -0.39
C GLY A 164 8.12 16.17 0.29
N GLY A 165 7.79 16.80 1.42
CA GLY A 165 8.72 17.58 2.24
C GLY A 165 9.45 16.76 3.30
N THR A 166 8.86 15.67 3.79
CA THR A 166 9.48 14.79 4.78
C THR A 166 10.43 13.78 4.16
N ASP A 167 10.25 13.35 2.91
CA ASP A 167 11.18 12.45 2.22
C ASP A 167 12.63 12.96 2.28
N PRO A 168 12.96 14.20 1.84
CA PRO A 168 14.32 14.74 1.94
C PRO A 168 14.83 14.83 3.38
N ILE A 169 13.95 15.12 4.34
CA ILE A 169 14.29 15.26 5.76
C ILE A 169 14.61 13.87 6.36
N ILE A 170 13.80 12.86 6.06
CA ILE A 170 14.01 11.47 6.46
C ILE A 170 15.31 10.95 5.85
N TYR A 171 15.57 11.21 4.55
CA TYR A 171 16.84 10.85 3.92
C TYR A 171 18.03 11.63 4.47
N PHE A 172 17.87 12.90 4.86
CA PHE A 172 18.92 13.69 5.48
C PHE A 172 19.28 13.15 6.88
N PHE A 173 18.28 12.90 7.73
CA PHE A 173 18.50 12.34 9.07
C PHE A 173 18.93 10.87 9.01
N ALA A 174 18.35 10.07 8.11
CA ALA A 174 18.81 8.73 7.82
C ALA A 174 20.25 8.77 7.34
N SER A 175 20.64 9.64 6.40
CA SER A 175 22.02 9.70 5.91
C SER A 175 23.02 10.16 6.99
N ILE A 176 22.68 11.12 7.87
CA ILE A 176 23.58 11.57 8.95
C ILE A 176 23.71 10.51 10.04
N ARG A 177 22.59 9.88 10.44
CA ARG A 177 22.57 8.83 11.46
C ARG A 177 23.21 7.54 10.94
N TYR A 178 22.85 7.13 9.73
CA TYR A 178 23.38 5.96 9.02
C TYR A 178 24.86 6.13 8.67
N ARG A 179 25.31 7.28 8.17
CA ARG A 179 26.73 7.51 7.85
C ARG A 179 27.59 7.51 9.10
N LYS A 180 27.15 8.11 10.21
CA LYS A 180 27.87 8.03 11.49
C LYS A 180 27.91 6.59 12.02
N TRP A 181 26.79 5.88 12.01
CA TRP A 181 26.71 4.48 12.43
C TRP A 181 27.55 3.54 11.54
N LEU A 182 27.51 3.71 10.23
CA LEU A 182 28.27 2.97 9.23
C LEU A 182 29.78 3.22 9.38
N LEU A 183 30.19 4.49 9.57
CA LEU A 183 31.59 4.83 9.83
C LEU A 183 32.08 4.24 11.16
N SER A 184 31.23 4.19 12.19
CA SER A 184 31.55 3.50 13.45
C SER A 184 31.72 1.99 13.24
N PHE A 185 30.83 1.33 12.50
CA PHE A 185 30.93 -0.10 12.18
C PHE A 185 32.15 -0.43 11.31
N LEU A 186 32.45 0.42 10.33
CA LEU A 186 33.64 0.29 9.47
C LEU A 186 34.94 0.52 10.24
N LYS A 187 34.98 1.47 11.19
CA LYS A 187 36.12 1.65 12.11
C LYS A 187 36.31 0.44 13.02
N LEU A 188 35.24 -0.10 13.60
CA LEU A 188 35.33 -1.30 14.43
C LEU A 188 35.83 -2.51 13.63
N ARG A 189 35.42 -2.68 12.36
CA ARG A 189 35.96 -3.73 11.48
C ARG A 189 37.41 -3.47 11.04
N ALA A 190 37.77 -2.24 10.71
CA ALA A 190 39.14 -1.88 10.34
C ALA A 190 40.12 -2.06 11.50
N SER A 191 39.68 -1.75 12.73
CA SER A 191 40.45 -2.00 13.95
C SER A 191 40.50 -3.48 14.35
N ALA A 192 39.48 -4.27 14.01
CA ALA A 192 39.52 -5.73 14.19
C ALA A 192 40.44 -6.44 13.17
N SER A 193 40.73 -5.82 12.02
CA SER A 193 41.72 -6.33 11.05
C SER A 193 43.17 -5.91 11.34
N SER A 194 43.42 -5.05 12.34
CA SER A 194 44.77 -4.53 12.64
C SER A 194 45.38 -5.07 13.95
N SER A 195 45.04 -6.29 14.37
CA SER A 195 45.72 -6.96 15.49
C SER A 195 46.33 -8.29 15.09
N SER A 196 47.61 -8.27 14.71
CA SER A 196 48.61 -9.31 15.02
C SER A 196 50.04 -8.75 14.78
N PRO A 197 50.95 -8.82 15.77
CA PRO A 197 52.31 -8.27 15.70
C PRO A 197 53.34 -9.35 15.35
N THR A 198 54.43 -8.98 14.66
CA THR A 198 55.72 -9.67 14.80
C THR A 198 56.89 -8.69 14.72
N GLN A 199 57.73 -8.82 15.74
CA GLN A 199 58.84 -7.98 16.17
C GLN A 199 60.16 -8.53 15.58
N GLY A 200 61.11 -7.67 15.19
CA GLY A 200 62.40 -8.13 14.63
C GLY A 200 63.46 -7.03 14.44
N LYS A 201 63.94 -6.50 15.57
CA LYS A 201 65.23 -5.82 15.88
C LYS A 201 66.20 -5.36 14.75
N ALA A 202 66.43 -4.04 14.76
CA ALA A 202 67.71 -3.31 14.88
C ALA A 202 68.98 -3.78 14.14
N SER A 203 69.55 -2.89 13.31
CA SER A 203 70.93 -2.39 13.49
C SER A 203 71.17 -1.11 12.70
N SER A 204 71.70 -0.09 13.39
CA SER A 204 72.34 1.10 12.85
C SER A 204 73.69 0.76 12.20
N GLU A 205 74.06 1.44 11.12
CA GLU A 205 75.42 1.95 10.82
C GLU A 205 75.35 2.78 9.52
N THR A 206 75.58 4.10 9.51
CA THR A 206 76.88 4.82 9.56
C THR A 206 77.40 5.19 8.16
N ARG A 207 77.30 6.49 7.87
CA ARG A 207 78.37 7.38 7.34
C ARG A 207 78.83 7.19 5.87
N THR A 208 78.42 8.18 5.06
CA THR A 208 79.25 8.98 4.12
C THR A 208 80.64 8.46 3.78
N ILE A 209 80.95 8.26 2.49
CA ILE A 209 82.15 8.77 1.79
C ILE A 209 81.87 8.96 0.28
N ASN A 210 82.29 10.12 -0.22
CA ASN A 210 82.31 10.59 -1.61
C ASN A 210 83.33 9.84 -2.49
N GLN A 211 83.06 9.74 -3.81
CA GLN A 211 84.00 9.96 -4.94
C GLN A 211 83.23 9.63 -6.24
N ALA A 212 82.89 10.57 -7.13
CA ALA A 212 83.72 11.40 -8.01
C ALA A 212 84.40 10.63 -9.17
N GLY A 213 84.06 11.02 -10.41
CA GLY A 213 84.65 10.57 -11.68
C GLY A 213 83.86 9.42 -12.31
N GLY A 214 83.42 9.44 -13.56
CA GLY A 214 83.85 10.16 -14.76
C GLY A 214 83.78 9.18 -15.93
N SER A 215 83.53 9.69 -17.14
CA SER A 215 83.62 9.03 -18.47
C SER A 215 82.54 8.03 -18.92
N VAL A 216 81.80 8.53 -19.93
CA VAL A 216 81.01 7.99 -21.05
C VAL A 216 81.71 6.83 -21.84
N PRO A 217 81.09 6.28 -22.91
CA PRO A 217 80.27 5.07 -23.02
C PRO A 217 81.00 3.93 -23.77
N LEU A 218 80.39 2.75 -23.95
CA LEU A 218 80.50 1.97 -25.19
C LEU A 218 79.50 0.80 -25.19
N GLU A 219 78.84 0.64 -26.34
CA GLU A 219 78.07 -0.53 -26.75
C GLU A 219 78.88 -1.83 -26.65
N GLU A 220 78.24 -2.98 -26.47
CA GLU A 220 77.92 -3.90 -27.59
C GLU A 220 77.23 -5.17 -27.07
N ASN A 221 76.39 -5.70 -27.95
CA ASN A 221 75.49 -6.83 -27.83
C ASN A 221 76.23 -8.18 -27.92
N LYS A 222 75.61 -9.20 -27.30
CA LYS A 222 75.43 -10.58 -27.78
C LYS A 222 76.21 -11.72 -27.11
N VAL A 223 75.40 -12.70 -26.69
CA VAL A 223 75.64 -14.06 -26.15
C VAL A 223 75.79 -14.16 -24.64
#